data_AF-A0A2N2FR84-F1
#
_entry.id   AF-A0A2N2FR84-F1
#
_cell.length_a   1.000
_cell.length_b   1.000
_cell.length_c   1.000
_cell.angle_alpha   90.00
_cell.angle_beta   90.00
_cell.angle_gamma   90.00
#
_symmetry.space_group_name_H-M   'P 1'
#
loop_
_entity.id
_entity.type
_entity.pdbx_description
1 polymer ?
#
loop_
_entity_poly.entity_id
_entity_poly.type
_entity_poly.pdbx_seq_one_letter_code
_entity_poly.pdbx_strand_id
1 'polypeptide(L)' 'MPTISQLVRKGRTKIKGKTNAPALAGSPQRRGVCVRVYTTTPKKPNSA' A
#
# COMPACT_ATOMS: atom_id res chain seq x y z
N MET A 1 -20.22 22.87 0.37
CA MET A 1 -21.24 21.79 0.36
C MET A 1 -21.84 21.74 -1.04
N PRO A 2 -21.75 20.63 -1.79
CA PRO A 2 -22.20 20.60 -3.18
C PRO A 2 -23.73 20.56 -3.30
N THR A 3 -24.28 21.17 -4.35
CA THR A 3 -25.71 21.15 -4.67
C THR A 3 -26.10 19.85 -5.37
N ILE A 4 -27.40 19.51 -5.36
CA ILE A 4 -27.91 18.30 -6.02
C ILE A 4 -27.58 18.31 -7.52
N SER A 5 -27.72 19.45 -8.20
CA SER A 5 -27.39 19.59 -9.63
C SER A 5 -25.90 19.37 -9.92
N GLN A 6 -25.00 19.73 -9.00
CA GLN A 6 -23.57 19.44 -9.11
C GLN A 6 -23.30 17.93 -9.02
N LEU A 7 -23.97 17.23 -8.09
CA LEU A 7 -23.84 15.78 -7.94
C LEU A 7 -24.45 14.99 -9.10
N VAL A 8 -25.55 15.49 -9.68
CA VAL A 8 -26.18 14.91 -10.88
C VAL A 8 -25.25 15.04 -12.09
N ARG A 9 -24.58 16.20 -12.27
CA ARG A 9 -23.63 16.41 -13.37
C ARG A 9 -22.28 15.71 -13.14
N LYS A 10 -21.81 15.67 -11.89
CA LYS A 10 -20.54 15.06 -11.47
C LYS A 10 -20.72 14.36 -10.12
N GLY A 11 -20.93 13.05 -10.17
CA GLY A 11 -21.07 12.21 -8.98
C GLY A 11 -19.81 12.20 -8.12
N ARG A 12 -19.94 11.80 -6.85
CA ARG A 12 -18.79 11.63 -5.96
C ARG A 12 -17.99 10.40 -6.37
N THR A 13 -16.66 10.53 -6.40
CA THR A 13 -15.75 9.40 -6.60
C THR A 13 -15.15 8.96 -5.27
N LYS A 14 -15.10 7.65 -5.03
CA LYS A 14 -14.39 7.09 -3.87
C LYS A 14 -12.88 7.24 -4.07
N ILE A 15 -12.16 7.62 -3.02
CA ILE A 15 -10.70 7.65 -3.02
C ILE A 15 -10.19 6.20 -3.00
N LYS A 16 -9.35 5.83 -3.96
CA LYS A 16 -8.73 4.49 -4.01
C LYS A 16 -7.49 4.45 -3.12
N GLY A 17 -7.45 3.50 -2.19
CA GLY A 17 -6.26 3.21 -1.39
C GLY A 17 -5.25 2.32 -2.12
N LYS A 18 -3.96 2.50 -1.86
CA LYS A 18 -2.90 1.59 -2.31
C LYS A 18 -2.58 0.59 -1.19
N THR A 19 -2.21 -0.63 -1.57
CA THR A 19 -1.70 -1.62 -0.62
C THR A 19 -0.23 -1.33 -0.30
N ASN A 20 0.16 -1.56 0.95
CA ASN A 20 1.56 -1.49 1.38
C ASN A 20 2.38 -2.71 0.90
N ALA A 21 1.72 -3.77 0.41
CA ALA A 21 2.34 -5.01 -0.03
C ALA A 21 1.95 -5.39 -1.48
N PRO A 22 2.36 -4.62 -2.50
CA PRO A 22 2.03 -4.90 -3.90
C PRO A 22 2.65 -6.19 -4.43
N ALA A 23 3.83 -6.58 -3.92
CA ALA A 23 4.54 -7.78 -4.38
C ALA A 23 3.76 -9.09 -4.15
N LEU A 24 2.84 -9.12 -3.19
CA LEU A 24 2.00 -10.28 -2.89
C LEU A 24 0.83 -10.44 -3.87
N ALA A 25 0.46 -9.40 -4.63
CA ALA A 25 -0.67 -9.39 -5.57
C ALA A 25 -1.94 -10.11 -5.07
N GLY A 26 -2.32 -9.87 -3.81
CA GLY A 26 -3.53 -10.44 -3.20
C GLY A 26 -3.38 -11.87 -2.65
N SER A 27 -2.23 -12.52 -2.84
CA SER A 27 -1.95 -13.82 -2.19
C SER A 27 -1.49 -13.65 -0.74
N PRO A 28 -1.80 -14.60 0.17
CA PRO A 28 -1.36 -14.51 1.56
C PRO A 28 0.16 -14.74 1.71
N GLN A 29 0.79 -15.56 0.86
CA GLN A 29 2.24 -15.79 0.82
C GLN A 29 2.71 -16.07 -0.62
N ARG A 30 4.01 -15.81 -0.90
CA ARG A 30 4.68 -16.17 -2.16
C ARG A 30 6.08 -16.75 -1.90
N ARG A 31 6.48 -17.76 -2.69
CA ARG A 31 7.84 -18.32 -2.66
C ARG A 31 8.82 -17.40 -3.41
N GLY A 32 10.06 -17.35 -2.95
CA GLY A 32 11.15 -16.57 -3.57
C GLY A 32 12.52 -17.21 -3.30
N VAL A 33 13.54 -16.78 -4.05
CA VAL A 33 14.93 -17.23 -3.90
C VAL A 33 15.78 -16.06 -3.43
N CYS A 34 16.66 -16.28 -2.45
CA CYS A 34 17.55 -15.25 -1.93
C CYS A 34 18.63 -14.89 -2.96
N VAL A 35 18.71 -13.61 -3.34
CA VAL A 35 19.75 -13.10 -4.25
C VAL A 35 21.01 -12.66 -3.48
N ARG A 36 20.85 -12.18 -2.23
CA ARG A 36 21.95 -11.72 -1.38
C ARG A 36 21.65 -11.97 0.10
N VAL A 37 22.64 -12.42 0.85
CA VAL A 37 22.57 -12.61 2.31
C VAL A 37 23.55 -11.65 2.99
N TYR A 38 23.06 -10.84 3.94
CA TYR A 38 23.82 -9.77 4.59
C TYR A 38 23.17 -9.36 5.91
N THR A 39 23.87 -8.55 6.72
CA THR A 39 23.37 -7.97 7.96
C THR A 39 23.00 -6.49 7.80
N THR A 40 22.03 -5.99 8.58
CA THR A 40 21.61 -4.59 8.59
C THR A 40 21.37 -4.11 10.01
N THR A 41 21.88 -2.95 10.38
CA THR A 41 21.59 -2.32 11.68
C THR A 41 20.17 -1.73 11.68
N PRO A 42 19.37 -1.91 12.74
CA PRO A 42 18.01 -1.36 12.80
C PRO A 42 18.02 0.18 12.93
N LYS A 43 16.87 0.81 12.67
CA LYS A 43 16.68 2.24 12.95
C LYS A 43 16.64 2.47 14.46
N LYS A 44 17.19 3.61 14.91
CA LYS A 44 17.03 4.12 16.29
C LYS A 44 15.54 4.10 16.68
N PRO A 45 15.15 3.73 17.92
CA PRO A 45 15.95 3.49 19.13
C PRO A 45 16.45 2.06 19.33
N ASN A 46 16.24 1.17 18.36
CA ASN A 46 16.51 -0.26 18.54
C ASN A 46 18.00 -0.58 18.36
N SER A 47 18.48 -1.63 19.01
CA SER A 47 19.83 -2.21 18.86
C SER A 47 19.71 -3.72 18.62
N ALA A 48 20.38 -4.23 17.59
CA ALA A 48 20.42 -5.64 17.20
C ALA A 48 21.66 -5.91 16.34
#